data_AF-X0Z8K8-F1
#
_entry.id   AF-X0Z8K8-F1
#
_cell.length_a   1.000
_cell.length_b   1.000
_cell.length_c   1.000
_cell.angle_alpha   90.00
_cell.angle_beta   90.00
_cell.angle_gamma   90.00
#
_symmetry.space_group_name_H-M   'P 1'
#
loop_
_entity.id
_entity.type
_entity.pdbx_description
1 polymer ?
#
loop_
_entity_poly.entity_id
_entity_poly.type
_entity_poly.pdbx_seq_one_letter_code
_entity_poly.pdbx_strand_id
1 'polypeptide(L)' 'MRLSKYFLPTTRKVPANAKVPSHILSIRAGLIRQVSRGVYNILP' A
#
# COMPACT_ATOMS: atom_id res chain seq x y z
N MET A 1 -14.96 8.95 9.30
CA MET A 1 -14.92 7.47 9.47
C MET A 1 -14.02 7.14 10.66
N ARG A 2 -14.31 6.09 11.43
CA ARG A 2 -13.43 5.65 12.54
C ARG A 2 -12.37 4.69 12.01
N LEU A 3 -11.10 4.89 12.38
CA LEU A 3 -9.98 4.04 11.94
C LEU A 3 -10.20 2.55 12.26
N SER A 4 -10.83 2.26 13.40
CA SER A 4 -11.15 0.89 13.83
C SER A 4 -12.11 0.13 12.93
N LYS A 5 -12.85 0.83 12.05
CA LYS A 5 -13.78 0.25 11.07
C LYS A 5 -13.25 0.36 9.64
N TYR A 6 -12.02 0.85 9.46
CA TYR A 6 -11.42 1.15 8.17
C TYR A 6 -10.36 0.11 7.82
N PHE A 7 -10.29 -0.28 6.54
CA PHE A 7 -9.41 -1.35 6.09
C PHE A 7 -8.04 -0.81 5.68
N LEU A 8 -7.20 -0.45 6.66
CA LEU A 8 -5.89 0.14 6.40
C LEU A 8 -4.72 -0.79 6.78
N PRO A 9 -4.29 -1.71 5.89
CA PRO A 9 -3.22 -2.66 6.16
C PRO A 9 -1.83 -2.00 6.03
N THR A 10 -1.44 -1.20 7.02
CA THR A 10 -0.12 -0.54 7.02
C THR A 10 1.02 -1.53 7.30
N THR A 11 2.18 -1.30 6.70
CA THR A 11 3.37 -2.15 6.88
C THR A 11 4.56 -1.38 7.46
N ARG A 12 5.27 -1.98 8.42
CA ARG A 12 6.43 -1.35 9.08
C ARG A 12 7.69 -1.31 8.19
N LYS A 13 7.90 -2.35 7.37
CA LYS A 13 9.09 -2.51 6.53
C LYS A 13 8.90 -1.84 5.16
N VAL A 14 10.00 -1.34 4.58
CA VAL A 14 9.99 -0.87 3.19
C VAL A 14 9.93 -2.08 2.27
N PRO A 15 8.97 -2.17 1.34
CA PRO A 15 8.93 -3.24 0.35
C PRO A 15 10.14 -3.12 -0.59
N ALA A 16 10.89 -4.21 -0.77
CA ALA A 16 12.11 -4.23 -1.58
C ALA A 16 11.86 -3.98 -3.09
N ASN A 17 10.63 -4.22 -3.56
CA ASN A 17 10.26 -4.11 -4.97
C ASN A 17 9.92 -2.69 -5.43
N ALA A 18 9.75 -1.74 -4.49
CA ALA A 18 9.41 -0.36 -4.80
C ALA A 18 10.67 0.53 -4.67
N LYS A 19 11.04 1.19 -5.77
CA LYS A 19 12.20 2.10 -5.82
C LYS A 19 11.83 3.58 -5.72
N VAL A 20 10.63 3.94 -6.19
CA VAL A 20 10.16 5.33 -6.23
C VAL A 20 9.53 5.69 -4.87
N PRO A 21 9.84 6.85 -4.26
CA PRO A 21 9.30 7.25 -2.96
C PRO A 21 7.78 7.22 -2.88
N SER A 22 7.08 7.70 -3.92
CA SER A 22 5.61 7.66 -3.98
C SER A 22 5.07 6.23 -3.90
N HIS A 23 5.63 5.31 -4.70
CA HIS A 23 5.25 3.90 -4.71
C HIS A 23 5.51 3.22 -3.36
N ILE A 24 6.66 3.50 -2.73
CA ILE A 24 7.00 3.00 -1.39
C ILE A 24 5.95 3.44 -0.37
N LEU A 25 5.59 4.73 -0.38
CA LEU A 25 4.63 5.30 0.56
C LEU A 25 3.22 4.73 0.33
N SER A 26 2.76 4.63 -0.92
CA SER A 26 1.44 4.10 -1.24
C SER A 26 1.26 2.64 -0.81
N ILE A 27 2.29 1.80 -0.97
CA ILE A 27 2.26 0.42 -0.46
C ILE A 27 2.31 0.41 1.08
N ARG A 28 3.21 1.19 1.69
CA ARG A 28 3.37 1.19 3.15
C ARG A 28 2.15 1.69 3.90
N ALA A 29 1.47 2.69 3.35
CA ALA A 29 0.23 3.23 3.89
C ALA A 29 -0.97 2.29 3.70
N GLY A 30 -0.80 1.18 2.97
CA GLY A 30 -1.89 0.25 2.70
C GLY A 30 -2.91 0.81 1.71
N LEU A 31 -2.50 1.70 0.81
CA LEU A 31 -3.38 2.35 -0.18
C LEU A 31 -3.42 1.61 -1.51
N ILE A 32 -2.35 0.88 -1.86
CA ILE A 32 -2.30 0.06 -3.07
C ILE A 32 -1.68 -1.30 -2.77
N ARG A 33 -2.13 -2.33 -3.50
CA ARG A 33 -1.55 -3.67 -3.48
C ARG A 33 -1.32 -4.18 -4.88
N GLN A 34 -0.07 -4.55 -5.18
CA GLN A 34 0.30 -5.12 -6.46
C GLN A 34 -0.27 -6.54 -6.59
N VAL A 35 -0.99 -6.82 -7.69
CA VAL A 35 -1.54 -8.15 -8.02
C VAL A 35 -0.70 -8.83 -9.09
N SER A 36 -0.24 -8.07 -10.09
CA SER A 36 0.70 -8.52 -11.11
C SER A 36 1.63 -7.38 -11.53
N ARG A 37 2.57 -7.61 -12.46
CA ARG A 37 3.48 -6.55 -12.92
C ARG A 37 2.69 -5.41 -13.56
N GLY A 38 2.72 -4.24 -12.92
CA GLY A 38 2.01 -3.04 -13.39
C GLY A 38 0.52 -2.99 -13.06
N VAL A 39 -0.04 -4.02 -12.40
CA VAL A 39 -1.46 -4.05 -12.01
C VAL A 39 -1.58 -3.94 -10.50
N TYR A 40 -2.36 -2.97 -10.06
CA TYR A 40 -2.56 -2.64 -8.65
C TYR A 40 -4.04 -2.59 -8.31
N ASN A 41 -4.38 -3.14 -7.15
CA ASN A 41 -5.66 -2.88 -6.50
C ASN A 41 -5.52 -1.62 -5.65
N ILE A 42 -6.51 -0.72 -5.75
CA ILE A 42 -6.62 0.46 -4.89
C ILE A 42 -7.42 0.04 -3.66
N LEU A 43 -6.84 0.28 -2.48
CA LEU A 43 -7.40 -0.09 -1.19
C LEU A 43 -8.15 1.11 -0.59
N PRO A 44 -9.21 0.88 0.22
CA PRO A 44 -9.85 1.91 1.03
C PRO A 44 -8.99 2.24 2.25
#